data_AF-A0A926F2Z0-F1
#
_entry.id   AF-A0A926F2Z0-F1
#
_cell.length_a   1.000
_cell.length_b   1.000
_cell.length_c   1.000
_cell.angle_alpha   90.00
_cell.angle_beta   90.00
_cell.angle_gamma   90.00
#
_symmetry.space_group_name_H-M   'P 1'
#
loop_
_entity.id
_entity.type
_entity.pdbx_description
1 polymer ?
#
loop_
_entity_poly.entity_id
_entity_poly.type
_entity_poly.pdbx_seq_one_letter_code
_entity_poly.pdbx_strand_id
1 'polypeptide(L)' 'MGEPQPSVKMGKPEDIQEYDEYDINGIKVFVKSDVQAKNNELKVRHSKVLWSEKLIVEGMAF' A
#
# COMPACT_ATOMS: atom_id res chain seq x y z
N MET A 1 -18.79 -0.12 -11.71
CA MET A 1 -17.44 0.35 -12.06
C MET A 1 -16.70 0.44 -10.74
N GLY A 2 -15.86 -0.53 -10.42
CA GLY A 2 -15.19 -0.57 -9.11
C GLY A 2 -14.13 0.53 -9.02
N GLU A 3 -14.02 1.19 -7.87
CA GLU A 3 -12.96 2.17 -7.63
C GLU A 3 -11.59 1.49 -7.87
N PRO A 4 -10.63 2.16 -8.53
CA PRO A 4 -9.32 1.59 -8.79
C PRO A 4 -8.65 1.25 -7.45
N GLN A 5 -8.51 -0.04 -7.16
CA GLN A 5 -7.80 -0.47 -5.97
C GLN A 5 -6.30 -0.33 -6.23
N PRO A 6 -5.54 0.22 -5.27
CA PRO A 6 -4.09 0.28 -5.39
C PRO A 6 -3.48 -1.10 -5.51
N SER A 7 -2.49 -1.25 -6.38
CA SER A 7 -1.77 -2.52 -6.51
C SER A 7 -0.73 -2.63 -5.39
N VAL A 8 -0.88 -3.64 -4.53
CA VAL A 8 0.15 -3.98 -3.54
C VAL A 8 0.99 -5.11 -4.12
N LYS A 9 2.30 -4.87 -4.25
CA LYS A 9 3.28 -5.89 -4.67
C LYS A 9 4.20 -6.21 -3.51
N MET A 10 4.49 -7.50 -3.32
CA MET A 10 5.47 -7.94 -2.34
C MET A 10 6.87 -7.93 -2.98
N GLY A 11 7.85 -7.51 -2.20
CA GLY A 11 9.24 -7.38 -2.65
C GLY A 11 9.72 -5.93 -2.67
N LYS A 12 11.03 -5.76 -2.82
CA LYS A 12 11.65 -4.44 -2.92
C LYS A 12 11.34 -3.84 -4.31
N PRO A 13 10.92 -2.57 -4.41
CA PRO A 13 10.75 -1.92 -5.69
C PRO A 13 12.07 -1.89 -6.48
N GLU A 14 11.97 -1.95 -7.81
CA GLU A 14 13.13 -1.90 -8.71
C GLU A 14 13.83 -0.55 -8.64
N ASP A 15 13.05 0.53 -8.57
CA ASP A 15 13.54 1.89 -8.34
C ASP A 15 13.06 2.40 -6.99
N ILE A 16 13.97 2.51 -6.03
CA ILE A 16 13.66 2.95 -4.66
C ILE A 16 13.46 4.47 -4.62
N GLN A 17 14.02 5.23 -5.57
CA GLN A 17 14.00 6.70 -5.52
C GLN A 17 12.61 7.28 -5.77
N GLU A 18 11.72 6.52 -6.41
CA GLU A 18 10.32 6.89 -6.60
C GLU A 18 9.44 6.62 -5.36
N TYR A 19 9.99 6.02 -4.30
CA TYR A 19 9.24 5.56 -3.15
C TYR A 19 9.82 6.07 -1.83
N ASP A 20 8.92 6.47 -0.95
CA ASP A 20 9.22 6.71 0.44
C ASP A 20 9.20 5.36 1.19
N GLU A 21 10.27 5.09 1.96
CA GLU A 21 10.39 3.89 2.79
C GLU A 21 9.89 4.16 4.21
N TYR A 22 9.00 3.29 4.69
CA TYR A 22 8.50 3.29 6.06
C TYR A 22 8.82 1.94 6.70
N ASP A 23 9.44 1.94 7.88
CA ASP A 23 9.58 0.74 8.71
C ASP A 23 8.46 0.71 9.75
N ILE A 24 7.58 -0.28 9.64
CA ILE A 24 6.44 -0.46 10.56
C ILE A 24 6.52 -1.87 11.14
N ASN A 25 6.90 -1.97 12.42
CA ASN A 25 7.01 -3.24 13.14
C ASN A 25 7.92 -4.27 12.41
N GLY A 26 9.00 -3.82 11.76
CA GLY A 26 9.92 -4.68 11.02
C GLY A 26 9.46 -5.03 9.60
N ILE A 27 8.35 -4.43 9.14
CA ILE A 27 7.89 -4.52 7.75
C ILE A 27 8.28 -3.23 7.03
N LYS A 28 9.12 -3.37 5.99
CA LYS A 28 9.45 -2.27 5.09
C LYS A 28 8.32 -2.06 4.09
N VAL A 29 7.70 -0.89 4.14
CA VAL A 29 6.62 -0.46 3.24
C VAL A 29 7.17 0.63 2.34
N PHE A 30 7.04 0.45 1.03
CA PHE A 30 7.42 1.43 0.03
C PHE A 30 6.16 2.07 -0.54
N VAL A 31 5.99 3.37 -0.34
CA VAL A 31 4.85 4.15 -0.85
C VAL A 31 5.37 5.09 -1.91
N LYS A 32 4.75 5.12 -3.09
CA LYS A 32 5.18 6.02 -4.16
C LYS A 32 5.06 7.48 -3.68
N SER A 33 6.12 8.28 -3.81
CA SER A 33 6.20 9.61 -3.16
C SER A 33 5.16 10.62 -3.64
N ASP A 34 4.47 10.36 -4.75
CA ASP A 34 3.39 11.21 -5.30
C ASP A 34 1.99 10.77 -4.83
N VAL A 35 1.88 9.83 -3.89
CA VAL A 35 0.59 9.36 -3.36
C VAL A 35 0.10 10.31 -2.28
N GLN A 36 -1.03 10.97 -2.53
CA GLN A 36 -1.73 11.73 -1.51
C GLN A 36 -2.66 10.82 -0.69
N ALA A 37 -2.48 10.82 0.63
CA ALA A 37 -3.35 10.10 1.54
C ALA A 37 -4.49 11.01 2.03
N LYS A 38 -5.71 10.49 2.01
CA LYS A 38 -6.88 11.11 2.64
C LYS A 38 -6.64 11.14 4.15
N ASN A 39 -6.57 12.34 4.72
CA ASN A 39 -6.23 12.60 6.12
C ASN A 39 -4.78 12.23 6.51
N ASN A 40 -3.84 12.23 5.56
CA ASN A 40 -2.43 11.89 5.79
C ASN A 40 -2.19 10.48 6.38
N GLU A 41 -3.16 9.56 6.24
CA GLU A 41 -3.06 8.21 6.79
C GLU A 41 -3.41 7.17 5.74
N LEU A 42 -2.52 6.19 5.53
CA LEU A 42 -2.77 5.01 4.72
C LEU A 42 -2.94 3.80 5.64
N LYS A 43 -4.07 3.10 5.51
CA LYS A 43 -4.33 1.87 6.28
C LYS A 43 -4.16 0.67 5.37
N VAL A 44 -3.15 -0.13 5.66
CA VAL A 44 -2.94 -1.42 5.00
C VAL A 44 -3.55 -2.53 5.86
N ARG A 45 -4.52 -3.26 5.32
CA ARG A 45 -5.16 -4.40 5.99
C ARG A 45 -4.91 -5.69 5.21
N HIS A 46 -4.51 -6.72 5.93
CA HIS A 46 -4.50 -8.08 5.40
C HIS A 46 -5.89 -8.70 5.56
N SER A 47 -6.47 -9.17 4.46
CA SER A 47 -7.76 -9.85 4.44
C SER A 47 -7.59 -11.25 3.88
N LYS A 48 -7.94 -12.25 4.69
CA LYS A 48 -7.99 -13.66 4.29
C LYS A 48 -9.45 -14.08 4.21
N VAL A 49 -9.91 -14.45 3.02
CA VAL A 49 -11.27 -14.95 2.79
C VAL A 49 -11.17 -16.32 2.14
N LEU A 50 -11.53 -17.35 2.91
CA LEU A 50 -11.53 -18.78 2.54
C LEU A 50 -10.16 -19.29 2.09
N TRP A 51 -9.76 -18.96 0.86
CA TRP A 51 -8.52 -19.40 0.20
C TRP A 51 -7.77 -18.24 -0.48
N SER A 52 -8.29 -17.02 -0.41
CA SER A 52 -7.69 -15.83 -1.01
C SER A 52 -7.13 -14.94 0.08
N GLU A 53 -5.84 -14.65 -0.01
CA GLU A 53 -5.16 -13.65 0.80
C GLU A 53 -4.94 -12.40 -0.06
N LYS A 54 -5.35 -11.24 0.46
CA LYS A 54 -5.13 -9.95 -0.21
C LYS A 54 -4.74 -8.88 0.79
N LEU A 55 -3.93 -7.94 0.32
CA LEU A 55 -3.65 -6.70 1.00
C LEU A 55 -4.58 -5.64 0.43
N ILE A 56 -5.33 -4.98 1.31
CA ILE A 56 -6.24 -3.88 0.98
C ILE A 56 -5.61 -2.60 1.53
N VAL A 57 -5.47 -1.57 0.70
CA VAL A 57 -5.06 -0.24 1.17
C VAL A 57 -6.29 0.67 1.16
N GLU A 58 -6.56 1.29 2.29
CA GLU A 58 -7.59 2.30 2.47
C GLU A 58 -6.93 3.66 2.72
N GLY A 59 -7.63 4.74 2.35
CA GLY A 59 -7.17 6.09 2.64
C GLY A 59 -6.33 6.74 1.55
N MET A 60 -6.27 6.20 0.33
CA MET A 60 -5.74 6.97 -0.80
C MET A 60 -6.75 8.06 -1.19
N ALA A 61 -6.27 9.29 -1.33
CA ALA A 61 -7.02 10.37 -1.99
C ALA A 61 -6.70 10.30 -3.49
N PHE A 62 -7.74 10.28 -4.32
CA PHE A 62 -7.64 10.35 -5.78
C PHE A 62 -7.76 11.80 -6.25
#